data_AF-A0A3S5BTT4-F1
#
_entry.id   AF-A0A3S5BTT4-F1
#
_cell.length_a   1.000
_cell.length_b   1.000
_cell.length_c   1.000
_cell.angle_alpha   90.00
_cell.angle_beta   90.00
_cell.angle_gamma   90.00
#
_symmetry.space_group_name_H-M   'P 1'
#
loop_
_entity.id
_entity.type
_entity.pdbx_description
1 polymer ?
#
loop_
_entity_poly.entity_id
_entity_poly.type
_entity_poly.pdbx_seq_one_letter_code
_entity_poly.pdbx_strand_id
1 'polypeptide(L)'
;MAIQHQVALLATQLTCARAFVYNVARRKEANQDIQKESSMAKFLCANLATEVTSKSMEWLGGVGYTKDFPVEKYYRDAKIGTIIPSSFSNNVPLL
;
A
#
# COMPACT_ATOMS: atom_id res chain seq x y z
N MET A 1 -19.27 11.43 10.46
CA MET A 1 -18.74 10.15 10.99
C MET A 1 -18.15 9.23 9.92
N ALA A 2 -18.61 9.23 8.66
CA ALA A 2 -18.08 8.29 7.64
C ALA A 2 -16.57 8.43 7.34
N ILE A 3 -16.04 9.66 7.21
CA ILE A 3 -14.63 9.89 6.87
C ILE A 3 -13.69 9.43 8.01
N GLN A 4 -14.04 9.72 9.26
CA GLN A 4 -13.23 9.31 10.42
C GLN A 4 -13.05 7.79 10.51
N HIS A 5 -14.11 7.02 10.20
CA HIS A 5 -14.02 5.56 10.15
C HIS A 5 -13.13 5.07 9.00
N GLN A 6 -13.24 5.67 7.81
CA GLN A 6 -12.37 5.30 6.68
C GLN A 6 -10.90 5.63 6.95
N VAL A 7 -10.63 6.80 7.54
CA VAL A 7 -9.29 7.20 7.97
C VAL A 7 -8.74 6.23 9.01
N ALA A 8 -9.53 5.88 10.02
CA ALA A 8 -9.13 4.94 11.05
C ALA A 8 -8.82 3.54 10.47
N LEU A 9 -9.63 3.05 9.54
CA LEU A 9 -9.42 1.77 8.87
C LEU A 9 -8.12 1.77 8.06
N LEU A 10 -7.92 2.77 7.22
CA LEU A 10 -6.72 2.89 6.38
C LEU A 10 -5.45 3.09 7.22
N ALA A 11 -5.53 3.87 8.31
CA ALA A 11 -4.42 4.03 9.25
C ALA A 11 -4.07 2.70 9.95
N THR A 12 -5.08 1.90 10.28
CA THR A 12 -4.89 0.57 10.87
C THR A 12 -4.20 -0.36 9.88
N GLN A 13 -4.69 -0.44 8.65
CA GLN A 13 -4.07 -1.25 7.59
C GLN A 13 -2.63 -0.80 7.31
N LEU A 14 -2.36 0.51 7.29
CA LEU A 14 -1.00 1.04 7.10
C LEU A 14 -0.07 0.64 8.24
N THR A 15 -0.57 0.61 9.47
CA THR A 15 0.19 0.17 10.64
C THR A 15 0.52 -1.32 10.55
N CYS A 16 -0.45 -2.15 10.14
CA CYS A 16 -0.23 -3.58 9.90
C CYS A 16 0.78 -3.82 8.77
N ALA A 17 0.66 -3.10 7.65
CA ALA A 17 1.59 -3.19 6.53
C ALA A 17 3.02 -2.81 6.94
N ARG A 18 3.17 -1.74 7.72
CA ARG A 18 4.47 -1.30 8.26
C ARG A 18 5.09 -2.36 9.18
N ALA A 19 4.30 -2.92 10.09
CA ALA A 19 4.76 -4.00 10.98
C ALA A 19 5.18 -5.24 10.19
N PHE A 20 4.44 -5.61 9.15
CA PHE A 20 4.77 -6.72 8.28
C PHE A 20 6.09 -6.50 7.53
N VAL A 21 6.29 -5.32 6.94
CA VAL A 21 7.55 -4.95 6.26
C VAL A 21 8.74 -5.04 7.22
N TYR A 22 8.63 -4.48 8.43
CA TYR A 22 9.73 -4.55 9.40
C TYR A 22 10.01 -5.97 9.88
N ASN A 23 8.98 -6.81 10.03
CA ASN A 23 9.20 -8.21 10.36
C ASN A 23 9.95 -8.94 9.23
N VAL A 24 9.58 -8.70 7.97
CA VAL A 24 10.28 -9.26 6.80
C VAL A 24 11.72 -8.78 6.74
N ALA A 25 11.97 -7.49 6.97
CA ALA A 25 13.32 -6.92 7.01
C ALA A 25 14.18 -7.58 8.09
N ARG A 26 13.67 -7.71 9.32
CA ARG A 26 14.36 -8.41 10.41
C ARG A 26 14.67 -9.87 10.07
N ARG A 27 13.73 -10.59 9.44
CA ARG A 27 13.96 -11.97 9.01
C ARG A 27 15.04 -12.07 7.93
N LYS A 28 15.08 -11.10 7.02
CA LYS A 28 16.13 -10.99 6.00
C LYS A 28 17.51 -10.76 6.63
N GLU A 29 17.60 -9.87 7.63
CA GLU A 29 18.85 -9.65 8.39
C GLU A 29 19.29 -10.90 9.15
N ALA A 30 18.35 -11.72 9.63
CA ALA A 30 18.61 -13.02 10.24
C ALA A 30 18.93 -14.14 9.22
N ASN A 31 19.20 -13.81 7.94
CA ASN A 31 19.49 -14.74 6.86
C ASN A 31 18.42 -15.81 6.61
N GLN A 32 17.16 -15.53 6.95
CA GLN A 32 16.05 -16.44 6.67
C GLN A 32 15.57 -16.29 5.22
N ASP A 33 14.97 -17.35 4.67
CA ASP A 33 14.24 -17.23 3.41
C ASP A 33 12.98 -16.37 3.61
N ILE A 34 12.82 -15.39 2.73
CA ILE A 34 11.80 -14.35 2.75
C ILE A 34 11.23 -14.06 1.36
N GLN A 35 11.55 -14.86 0.33
CA GLN A 35 11.12 -14.58 -1.05
C GLN A 35 9.61 -14.39 -1.18
N LYS A 36 8.85 -15.28 -0.51
CA LYS A 36 7.40 -15.23 -0.47
C LYS A 36 6.91 -13.99 0.28
N GLU A 37 7.36 -13.79 1.51
CA GLU A 37 6.88 -12.72 2.38
C GLU A 37 7.27 -11.33 1.87
N SER A 38 8.45 -11.18 1.25
CA SER A 38 8.85 -9.94 0.58
C SER A 38 7.96 -9.63 -0.61
N SER A 39 7.56 -10.64 -1.38
CA SER A 39 6.62 -10.46 -2.49
C SER A 39 5.22 -10.08 -1.97
N MET A 40 4.76 -10.70 -0.88
CA MET A 40 3.50 -10.35 -0.21
C MET A 40 3.55 -8.92 0.34
N ALA A 41 4.66 -8.51 0.95
CA ALA A 41 4.82 -7.18 1.54
C ALA A 41 4.79 -6.10 0.45
N LYS A 42 5.51 -6.33 -0.67
CA LYS A 42 5.48 -5.44 -1.84
C LYS A 42 4.07 -5.29 -2.40
N PHE A 43 3.35 -6.40 -2.58
CA PHE A 43 1.98 -6.40 -3.10
C PHE A 43 1.03 -5.64 -2.16
N LEU A 44 1.09 -5.92 -0.85
CA LEU A 44 0.25 -5.26 0.14
C LEU A 44 0.49 -3.74 0.15
N CYS A 45 1.75 -3.30 0.25
CA CYS A 45 2.09 -1.89 0.32
C CYS A 45 1.71 -1.12 -0.95
N ALA A 46 1.89 -1.72 -2.12
CA ALA A 46 1.54 -1.07 -3.39
C ALA A 46 0.02 -0.81 -3.53
N ASN A 47 -0.80 -1.82 -3.21
CA ASN A 47 -2.25 -1.68 -3.26
C ASN A 47 -2.74 -0.69 -2.20
N LEU A 48 -2.23 -0.80 -0.97
CA LEU A 48 -2.63 0.09 0.12
C LEU A 48 -2.23 1.55 -0.16
N ALA A 49 -1.03 1.81 -0.71
CA ALA A 49 -0.63 3.16 -1.09
C ALA A 49 -1.56 3.77 -2.14
N THR A 50 -1.98 2.97 -3.12
CA THR A 50 -2.95 3.39 -4.14
C THR A 50 -4.31 3.69 -3.53
N GLU A 51 -4.78 2.86 -2.60
CA GLU A 51 -6.06 3.06 -1.92
C GLU A 51 -6.06 4.32 -1.05
N VAL A 52 -5.02 4.51 -0.23
CA VAL A 52 -4.88 5.69 0.65
C VAL A 52 -4.85 6.98 -0.16
N THR A 53 -4.09 7.01 -1.25
CA THR A 53 -3.99 8.20 -2.11
C THR A 53 -5.29 8.46 -2.87
N SER A 54 -5.94 7.42 -3.39
CA SER A 54 -7.26 7.52 -4.02
C SER A 54 -8.31 8.09 -3.06
N LYS A 55 -8.39 7.56 -1.84
CA LYS A 55 -9.32 8.06 -0.81
C LYS A 55 -9.00 9.48 -0.38
N SER A 56 -7.71 9.83 -0.31
CA SER A 56 -7.30 11.20 0.00
C SER A 56 -7.75 12.19 -1.08
N MET A 57 -7.71 11.81 -2.36
CA MET A 57 -8.27 12.63 -3.45
C MET A 57 -9.79 12.78 -3.30
N GLU A 58 -10.51 11.68 -3.04
CA GLU A 58 -11.96 11.70 -2.82
C GLU A 58 -12.36 12.63 -1.66
N TRP A 59 -11.66 12.56 -0.52
CA TRP A 59 -11.97 13.39 0.66
C TRP A 59 -11.69 14.87 0.45
N LEU A 60 -10.72 15.20 -0.40
CA LEU A 60 -10.43 16.59 -0.81
C LEU A 60 -11.42 17.10 -1.87
N GLY A 61 -12.23 16.23 -2.48
CA GLY A 61 -13.18 16.62 -3.51
C GLY A 61 -12.48 17.19 -4.76
N GLY A 62 -13.11 18.17 -5.43
CA GLY A 62 -12.59 18.72 -6.69
C GLY A 62 -11.15 19.25 -6.60
N VAL A 63 -10.77 19.85 -5.47
CA VAL A 63 -9.39 20.36 -5.28
C VAL A 63 -8.36 19.23 -5.19
N GLY A 64 -8.77 18.02 -4.78
CA GLY A 64 -7.90 16.84 -4.75
C GLY A 64 -7.43 16.37 -6.13
N TYR A 65 -8.09 16.82 -7.21
CA TYR A 65 -7.70 16.54 -8.59
C TYR A 65 -6.87 17.66 -9.23
N THR A 66 -6.75 18.80 -8.56
CA THR A 66 -5.93 19.92 -9.04
C THR A 66 -4.47 19.71 -8.67
N LYS A 67 -3.57 20.42 -9.37
CA LYS A 67 -2.13 20.40 -9.06
C LYS A 67 -1.75 21.34 -7.92
N ASP A 68 -2.72 22.02 -7.32
CA ASP A 68 -2.50 22.94 -6.20
C ASP A 68 -2.14 22.18 -4.92
N PHE A 69 -2.50 20.89 -4.84
CA PHE A 69 -2.15 20.00 -3.75
C PHE A 69 -1.40 18.75 -4.28
N PRO A 70 -0.45 18.20 -3.51
CA PRO A 70 0.39 17.10 -3.98
C PRO A 70 -0.33 15.74 -4.05
N VAL A 71 -1.59 15.65 -3.59
CA VAL A 71 -2.32 14.38 -3.47
C VAL A 71 -2.50 13.67 -4.81
N GLU A 72 -2.77 14.41 -5.90
CA GLU A 72 -2.91 13.84 -7.24
C GLU A 72 -1.60 13.20 -7.70
N LYS A 73 -0.49 13.87 -7.39
CA LYS A 73 0.86 13.38 -7.72
C LYS A 73 1.13 12.09 -6.95
N TYR A 74 0.81 12.05 -5.65
CA TYR A 74 0.97 10.83 -4.85
C TYR A 74 0.14 9.66 -5.38
N TYR A 75 -1.08 9.91 -5.86
CA TYR A 75 -1.88 8.86 -6.50
C TYR A 75 -1.24 8.34 -7.79
N ARG A 76 -0.78 9.23 -8.67
CA ARG A 76 -0.08 8.85 -9.90
C ARG A 76 1.19 8.05 -9.61
N ASP A 77 1.98 8.49 -8.63
CA ASP A 77 3.19 7.82 -8.20
C ASP A 77 2.90 6.46 -7.54
N ALA A 78 1.84 6.35 -6.73
CA ALA A 78 1.47 5.09 -6.09
C ALA A 78 0.96 4.05 -7.11
N LYS A 79 0.29 4.50 -8.17
CA LYS A 79 -0.36 3.61 -9.13
C LYS A 79 0.63 2.71 -9.86
N ILE A 80 1.85 3.18 -10.13
CA ILE A 80 2.91 2.36 -10.76
C ILE A 80 3.22 1.12 -9.93
N GLY A 81 3.13 1.23 -8.59
CA GLY A 81 3.39 0.13 -7.66
C GLY A 81 2.50 -1.08 -7.90
N THR A 82 1.27 -0.87 -8.37
CA THR A 82 0.29 -1.95 -8.65
C THR A 82 0.59 -2.73 -9.94
N ILE A 83 1.42 -2.17 -10.83
CA ILE A 83 1.73 -2.75 -12.14
C ILE A 83 3.09 -3.47 -12.10
N ILE A 84 4.01 -2.99 -11.25
CA ILE A 84 5.34 -3.59 -11.15
C ILE A 84 5.20 -5.05 -10.70
N PRO A 85 5.76 -6.01 -11.45
CA PRO A 85 5.62 -7.42 -11.13
C PRO A 85 6.11 -7.71 -9.71
N SER A 86 5.20 -8.29 -8.92
CA SER A 86 5.51 -9.02 -7.70
C SER A 86 5.34 -10.49 -8.02
N SER A 87 6.36 -11.32 -7.78
CA SER A 87 6.39 -12.75 -8.13
C SER A 87 5.22 -13.56 -7.56
N PHE A 88 4.49 -13.00 -6.59
CA PHE A 88 3.24 -13.53 -6.05
C PHE A 88 2.08 -13.56 -7.08
N SER A 89 2.05 -12.68 -8.09
CA SER A 89 0.93 -12.63 -9.05
C SER A 89 0.77 -13.90 -9.92
N ASN A 90 1.80 -14.76 -9.98
CA ASN A 90 1.85 -15.89 -10.93
C ASN A 90 1.83 -17.28 -10.27
N ASN A 91 1.84 -17.42 -8.94
CA ASN A 91 1.93 -18.74 -8.28
C ASN A 91 1.44 -18.74 -6.83
N VAL A 92 0.14 -18.54 -6.62
CA VAL A 92 -0.48 -18.74 -5.30
C VAL A 92 -1.59 -19.75 -5.48
N PRO A 93 -1.47 -20.97 -4.90
CA PRO A 93 -2.62 -21.80 -4.66
C PRO A 93 -3.55 -20.98 -3.77
N LEU A 94 -4.73 -20.63 -4.29
CA LEU A 94 -5.85 -20.18 -3.49
C LEU A 94 -6.21 -21.35 -2.57
N LEU A 95 -5.60 -21.41 -1.37
CA LEU A 95 -5.75 -22.46 -0.36
C LEU A 95 -5.99 -23.88 -0.90
#